data_AF-A0A2S3WBM2-F1
#
_entry.id   AF-A0A2S3WBM2-F1
#
_cell.length_a   1.000
_cell.length_b   1.000
_cell.length_c   1.000
_cell.angle_alpha   90.00
_cell.angle_beta   90.00
_cell.angle_gamma   90.00
#
_symmetry.space_group_name_H-M   'P 1'
#
loop_
_entity.id
_entity.type
_entity.pdbx_description
1 polymer ?
#
loop_
_entity_poly.entity_id
_entity_poly.type
_entity_poly.pdbx_seq_one_letter_code
_entity_poly.pdbx_strand_id
1 'polypeptide(L)'
;MEVGVENHFEMEPFAAEEIAGKLFPKLELAHPLYQRFPREQVGFRLASTLLHSIAEDPERLDIVLGLQNLLILKIATCDIRTSRLQKAQKRVPRILAQPKYRQGGAAVKARSTMLKSLRKGIMARIDEIRQLAYLWRCFGDGIAAIYQSQHALRHLLYDDKYQVKQTAGAIFGKEGFGHEYATLKRGIDMGVPVVMSDLTNIIRHGDLCALAGPDPVPLELKSSRVTGGRVARQAQQLDKITTFFEKDEARNFRGSIRIIRTAMASEEINHREFLNQGIQQALQTGLWSGAPEPGLRYVCYHSAILENQELVYSEIDQWATASTWVTPLGPELSWLPAYPFTLTLTPQNSTLFMQEAFGIFVLIDLELTKQLFKDLDVHCVWLMDGTHSMQICLDPNDLMQGAYRVSQCLFDRVSKEFQSLSWFVRERSSIFEEDSKPVFTEITPEEIMTKPMDGWTGVEDFYKRQEPKA
;
A
#
# COMPACT_ATOMS: atom_id res chain seq x y z
N MET A 1 -6.00 6.19 43.19
CA MET A 1 -4.75 5.42 43.30
C MET A 1 -4.00 5.60 42.00
N GLU A 2 -3.19 6.64 41.98
CA GLU A 2 -2.14 6.85 41.00
C GLU A 2 -1.13 5.72 41.19
N VAL A 3 -0.90 4.94 40.14
CA VAL A 3 0.24 4.04 40.05
C VAL A 3 0.99 4.49 38.80
N GLY A 4 2.23 4.91 39.03
CA GLY A 4 3.12 5.53 38.08
C GLY A 4 3.23 4.75 36.78
N VAL A 5 3.09 5.47 35.67
CA VAL A 5 3.61 5.03 34.39
C VAL A 5 5.10 5.33 34.46
N GLU A 6 5.91 4.35 34.88
CA GLU A 6 7.34 4.42 34.63
C GLU A 6 7.55 4.47 33.12
N ASN A 7 8.20 5.53 32.67
CA ASN A 7 8.63 5.71 31.29
C ASN A 7 9.61 4.58 30.92
N HIS A 8 9.11 3.50 30.32
CA HIS A 8 9.95 2.51 29.63
C HIS A 8 10.57 3.04 28.33
N PHE A 9 10.39 4.32 28.03
CA PHE A 9 10.92 5.01 26.87
C PHE A 9 11.73 6.21 27.38
N GLU A 10 13.00 5.99 27.72
CA GLU A 10 13.99 7.08 27.74
C GLU A 10 14.21 7.53 26.29
N MET A 11 13.23 8.23 25.74
CA MET A 11 13.35 8.91 24.46
C MET A 11 13.37 10.40 24.74
N GLU A 12 14.53 11.01 24.52
CA GLU A 12 14.69 12.46 24.47
C GLU A 12 13.63 13.05 23.52
N PRO A 13 12.81 14.02 23.97
CA PRO A 13 11.81 14.65 23.10
C PRO A 13 12.54 15.45 22.01
N PHE A 14 12.62 14.87 20.81
CA PHE A 14 13.10 15.55 19.62
C PHE A 14 12.27 16.82 19.39
N ALA A 15 12.92 17.97 19.18
CA ALA A 15 12.32 19.31 18.97
C ALA A 15 11.61 19.44 17.61
N ALA A 16 10.69 18.52 17.36
CA ALA A 16 10.05 18.23 16.09
C ALA A 16 9.03 19.31 15.68
N GLU A 17 8.39 19.96 16.65
CA GLU A 17 7.34 20.96 16.41
C GLU A 17 7.91 22.32 15.96
N GLU A 18 9.11 22.69 16.43
CA GLU A 18 9.74 23.97 16.08
C GLU A 18 10.33 23.95 14.66
N ILE A 19 10.81 22.79 14.21
CA ILE A 19 11.34 22.57 12.86
C ILE A 19 10.20 22.57 11.82
N ALA A 20 9.07 21.92 12.14
CA ALA A 20 7.92 21.83 11.23
C ALA A 20 7.24 23.18 10.95
N GLY A 21 7.29 24.13 11.89
CA GLY A 21 6.71 25.47 11.73
C GLY A 21 7.54 26.42 10.83
N LYS A 22 8.85 26.18 10.70
CA LYS A 22 9.77 27.01 9.90
C LYS A 22 9.89 26.55 8.44
N LEU A 23 9.60 25.27 8.16
CA LEU A 23 9.83 24.65 6.85
C LEU A 23 8.68 24.75 5.85
N PHE A 24 7.49 25.20 6.27
CA PHE A 24 6.32 25.25 5.40
C PHE A 24 5.64 26.62 5.42
N PRO A 25 5.67 27.39 4.31
CA PRO A 25 4.87 28.60 4.22
C PRO A 25 3.38 28.25 4.32
N LYS A 26 2.60 29.18 4.87
CA LYS A 26 1.15 29.07 4.96
C LYS A 26 0.59 29.09 3.52
N LEU A 27 -0.05 28.01 3.07
CA LEU A 27 -0.77 28.07 1.80
C LEU A 27 -1.93 29.05 1.91
N GLU A 28 -1.99 29.99 0.98
CA GLU A 28 -3.21 30.73 0.72
C GLU A 28 -4.16 29.81 -0.03
N LEU A 29 -5.16 29.30 0.69
CA LEU A 29 -6.16 28.38 0.17
C LEU A 29 -7.42 29.17 -0.15
N ALA A 30 -8.08 28.83 -1.26
CA ALA A 30 -9.36 29.43 -1.63
C ALA A 30 -10.46 29.11 -0.59
N HIS A 31 -10.37 27.96 0.10
CA HIS A 31 -11.35 27.47 1.06
C HIS A 31 -10.71 26.76 2.27
N PRO A 32 -11.40 26.64 3.42
CA PRO A 32 -10.95 25.80 4.53
C PRO A 32 -10.84 24.34 4.09
N LEU A 33 -9.69 23.71 4.30
CA LEU A 33 -9.49 22.30 3.98
C LEU A 33 -10.25 21.42 4.97
N TYR A 34 -11.01 20.46 4.45
CA TYR A 34 -11.43 19.30 5.23
C TYR A 34 -10.18 18.57 5.76
N GLN A 35 -10.24 18.13 7.02
CA GLN A 35 -9.17 17.39 7.67
C GLN A 35 -9.75 16.22 8.44
N ARG A 36 -9.49 15.01 7.96
CA ARG A 36 -9.92 13.77 8.64
C ARG A 36 -9.27 13.61 10.02
N PHE A 37 -8.00 13.97 10.15
CA PHE A 37 -7.19 13.83 11.37
C PHE A 37 -6.48 15.16 11.73
N PRO A 38 -7.21 16.22 12.10
CA PRO A 38 -6.63 17.56 12.26
C PRO A 38 -5.53 17.63 13.32
N ARG A 39 -5.63 16.81 14.37
CA ARG A 39 -4.62 16.74 15.44
C ARG A 39 -3.30 16.10 15.01
N GLU A 40 -3.29 15.36 13.90
CA GLU A 40 -2.11 14.63 13.41
C GLU A 40 -1.39 15.39 12.29
N GLN A 41 -1.94 16.52 11.85
CA GLN A 41 -1.43 17.29 10.71
C GLN A 41 0.05 17.69 10.87
N VAL A 42 0.45 18.16 12.05
CA VAL A 42 1.85 18.52 12.35
C VAL A 42 2.75 17.29 12.27
N GLY A 43 2.31 16.16 12.83
CA GLY A 43 3.08 14.93 12.82
C GLY A 43 3.24 14.35 11.41
N PHE A 44 2.19 14.38 10.58
CA PHE A 44 2.26 13.93 9.19
C PHE A 44 3.22 14.80 8.36
N ARG A 45 3.17 16.14 8.52
CA ARG A 45 4.13 17.04 7.87
C ARG A 45 5.57 16.70 8.24
N LEU A 46 5.83 16.55 9.54
CA LEU A 46 7.16 16.19 10.01
C LEU A 46 7.61 14.85 9.45
N ALA A 47 6.79 13.80 9.55
CA ALA A 47 7.13 12.47 9.05
C ALA A 47 7.40 12.48 7.55
N SER A 48 6.60 13.22 6.77
CA SER A 48 6.83 13.34 5.33
C SER A 48 8.10 14.13 5.00
N THR A 49 8.41 15.16 5.78
CA THR A 49 9.66 15.94 5.59
C THR A 49 10.88 15.07 5.85
N LEU A 50 10.87 14.35 6.99
CA LEU A 50 11.96 13.43 7.34
C LEU A 50 12.10 12.34 6.28
N LEU A 51 10.99 11.75 5.81
CA LEU A 51 11.02 10.72 4.78
C LEU A 51 11.64 11.22 3.47
N HIS A 52 11.23 12.39 2.99
CA HIS A 52 11.83 12.96 1.77
C HIS A 52 13.30 13.37 1.99
N SER A 53 13.67 13.81 3.19
CA SER A 53 15.09 14.07 3.52
C SER A 53 15.93 12.78 3.45
N ILE A 54 15.38 11.63 3.86
CA ILE A 54 16.03 10.32 3.70
C ILE A 54 16.10 9.94 2.20
N ALA A 55 15.07 10.25 1.42
CA ALA A 55 15.07 9.95 -0.01
C ALA A 55 16.11 10.80 -0.78
N GLU A 56 16.33 12.04 -0.37
CA GLU A 56 17.36 12.93 -0.92
C GLU A 56 18.78 12.53 -0.51
N ASP A 57 18.95 12.06 0.73
CA ASP A 57 20.24 11.58 1.26
C ASP A 57 20.06 10.27 2.06
N PRO A 58 20.09 9.10 1.37
CA PRO A 58 19.87 7.80 2.00
C PRO A 58 20.95 7.38 3.01
N GLU A 59 22.11 8.03 3.02
CA GLU A 59 23.21 7.74 3.95
C GLU A 59 22.97 8.34 5.35
N ARG A 60 22.00 9.25 5.48
CA ARG A 60 21.61 9.86 6.75
C ARG A 60 20.74 8.96 7.61
N LEU A 61 21.38 7.90 8.12
CA LEU A 61 20.73 6.91 8.99
C LEU A 61 20.29 7.49 10.35
N ASP A 62 20.82 8.65 10.76
CA ASP A 62 20.34 9.42 11.91
C ASP A 62 18.87 9.87 11.70
N ILE A 63 18.52 10.31 10.50
CA ILE A 63 17.13 10.67 10.15
C ILE A 63 16.27 9.42 10.08
N VAL A 64 16.78 8.31 9.54
CA VAL A 64 16.06 7.02 9.49
C VAL A 64 15.64 6.59 10.89
N LEU A 65 16.57 6.64 11.85
CA LEU A 65 16.27 6.35 13.25
C LEU A 65 15.29 7.38 13.85
N GLY A 66 15.48 8.66 13.55
CA GLY A 66 14.59 9.74 14.00
C GLY A 66 13.14 9.57 13.54
N LEU A 67 12.93 9.23 12.26
CA LEU A 67 11.61 8.94 11.71
C LEU A 67 11.01 7.69 12.37
N GLN A 68 11.77 6.61 12.52
CA GLN A 68 11.25 5.41 13.20
C GLN A 68 10.86 5.67 14.65
N ASN A 69 11.60 6.50 15.40
CA ASN A 69 11.23 6.92 16.76
C ASN A 69 9.88 7.65 16.78
N LEU A 70 9.66 8.57 15.83
CA LEU A 70 8.36 9.24 15.67
C LEU A 70 7.24 8.23 15.39
N LEU A 71 7.46 7.28 14.47
CA LEU A 71 6.48 6.25 14.12
C LEU A 71 6.15 5.34 15.31
N ILE A 72 7.16 4.91 16.08
CA ILE A 72 6.98 4.11 17.30
C ILE A 72 6.02 4.83 18.26
N LEU A 73 6.27 6.12 18.55
CA LEU A 73 5.42 6.91 19.46
C LEU A 73 3.98 7.01 18.95
N LYS A 74 3.82 7.32 17.65
CA LYS A 74 2.50 7.53 17.04
C LYS A 74 1.68 6.25 16.95
N ILE A 75 2.30 5.15 16.54
CA ILE A 75 1.65 3.84 16.44
C ILE A 75 1.33 3.30 17.85
N ALA A 76 2.26 3.39 18.80
CA ALA A 76 2.00 2.98 20.19
C ALA A 76 0.84 3.78 20.81
N THR A 77 0.72 5.07 20.51
CA THR A 77 -0.41 5.89 20.94
C THR A 77 -1.74 5.38 20.37
N CYS A 78 -1.77 4.99 19.09
CA CYS A 78 -2.93 4.35 18.47
C CYS A 78 -3.27 3.01 19.17
N ASP A 79 -2.27 2.19 19.49
CA ASP A 79 -2.46 0.91 20.17
C ASP A 79 -3.08 1.08 21.56
N ILE A 80 -2.55 2.02 22.36
CA ILE A 80 -3.08 2.35 23.70
C ILE A 80 -4.54 2.79 23.59
N ARG A 81 -4.86 3.69 22.66
CA ARG A 81 -6.23 4.20 22.46
C ARG A 81 -7.18 3.09 22.03
N THR A 82 -6.74 2.25 21.10
CA THR A 82 -7.50 1.08 20.62
C THR A 82 -7.77 0.10 21.76
N SER A 83 -6.75 -0.25 22.54
CA SER A 83 -6.88 -1.15 23.70
C SER A 83 -7.87 -0.63 24.75
N ARG A 84 -7.82 0.68 25.07
CA ARG A 84 -8.78 1.33 25.98
C ARG A 84 -10.22 1.25 25.46
N LEU A 85 -10.43 1.55 24.19
CA LEU A 85 -11.76 1.49 23.55
C LEU A 85 -12.29 0.05 23.46
N GLN A 86 -11.43 -0.93 23.14
CA GLN A 86 -11.81 -2.34 23.14
C GLN A 86 -12.22 -2.83 24.53
N LYS A 87 -11.51 -2.40 25.59
CA LYS A 87 -11.91 -2.68 26.98
C LYS A 87 -13.29 -2.09 27.29
N ALA A 88 -13.58 -0.86 26.85
CA ALA A 88 -14.88 -0.23 27.01
C ALA A 88 -15.99 -0.96 26.21
N GLN A 89 -15.71 -1.32 24.95
CA GLN A 89 -16.60 -2.05 24.06
C GLN A 89 -17.05 -3.38 24.69
N LYS A 90 -16.12 -4.13 25.28
CA LYS A 90 -16.40 -5.43 25.94
C LYS A 90 -17.27 -5.30 27.20
N ARG A 91 -17.36 -4.12 27.83
CA ARG A 91 -18.21 -3.88 29.01
C ARG A 91 -19.69 -3.74 28.62
N VAL A 92 -20.00 -3.22 27.43
CA VAL A 92 -21.39 -2.94 27.01
C VAL A 92 -22.27 -4.20 26.99
N PRO A 93 -21.86 -5.34 26.39
CA PRO A 93 -22.64 -6.58 26.45
C PRO A 93 -22.89 -7.08 27.88
N ARG A 94 -21.89 -6.92 28.78
CA ARG A 94 -22.03 -7.33 30.19
C ARG A 94 -23.08 -6.49 30.93
N ILE A 95 -23.16 -5.20 30.64
CA ILE A 95 -24.19 -4.31 31.19
C ILE A 95 -25.56 -4.74 30.69
N LEU A 96 -25.71 -4.95 29.38
CA LEU A 96 -26.96 -5.37 28.75
C LEU A 96 -27.45 -6.75 29.21
N ALA A 97 -26.53 -7.61 29.68
CA ALA A 97 -26.88 -8.93 30.20
C ALA A 97 -27.46 -8.91 31.62
N GLN A 98 -27.42 -7.79 32.36
CA GLN A 98 -27.92 -7.74 33.74
C GLN A 98 -29.45 -7.89 33.82
N PRO A 99 -30.00 -8.54 34.86
CA PRO A 99 -31.45 -8.82 34.98
C PRO A 99 -32.36 -7.60 34.85
N LYS A 100 -31.91 -6.43 35.36
CA LYS A 100 -32.63 -5.15 35.25
C LYS A 100 -32.86 -4.65 33.83
N TYR A 101 -32.08 -5.14 32.85
CA TYR A 101 -32.27 -4.85 31.43
C TYR A 101 -33.11 -5.92 30.70
N ARG A 102 -33.43 -7.05 31.37
CA ARG A 102 -34.23 -8.17 30.82
C ARG A 102 -35.72 -8.09 31.18
N GLN A 103 -36.07 -7.60 32.36
CA GLN A 103 -37.46 -7.56 32.88
C GLN A 103 -38.25 -6.29 32.46
N GLY A 104 -38.01 -5.76 31.26
CA GLY A 104 -38.10 -4.32 30.94
C GLY A 104 -39.46 -3.59 30.98
N GLY A 105 -39.35 -2.25 31.04
CA GLY A 105 -40.35 -1.22 30.68
C GLY A 105 -39.79 -0.20 29.67
N ALA A 106 -40.54 0.84 29.28
CA ALA A 106 -40.16 1.78 28.20
C ALA A 106 -38.79 2.49 28.42
N ALA A 107 -38.50 2.94 29.64
CA ALA A 107 -37.22 3.57 29.99
C ALA A 107 -36.02 2.63 29.86
N VAL A 108 -36.21 1.33 30.13
CA VAL A 108 -35.17 0.30 30.01
C VAL A 108 -34.85 0.03 28.54
N LYS A 109 -35.87 0.03 27.66
CA LYS A 109 -35.70 -0.09 26.20
C LYS A 109 -34.89 1.08 25.64
N ALA A 110 -35.24 2.32 26.01
CA ALA A 110 -34.51 3.53 25.58
C ALA A 110 -33.01 3.46 25.98
N ARG A 111 -32.71 3.06 27.21
CA ARG A 111 -31.33 2.90 27.70
C ARG A 111 -30.56 1.78 26.98
N SER A 112 -31.23 0.68 26.62
CA SER A 112 -30.62 -0.40 25.83
C SER A 112 -30.25 0.07 24.42
N THR A 113 -31.13 0.83 23.76
CA THR A 113 -30.86 1.45 22.45
C THR A 113 -29.66 2.40 22.51
N MET A 114 -29.59 3.26 23.52
CA MET A 114 -28.46 4.15 23.75
C MET A 114 -27.14 3.37 23.89
N LEU A 115 -27.11 2.30 24.69
CA LEU A 115 -25.91 1.47 24.87
C LEU A 115 -25.47 0.76 23.57
N LYS A 116 -26.42 0.30 22.75
CA LYS A 116 -26.11 -0.26 21.43
C LYS A 116 -25.52 0.78 20.48
N SER A 117 -26.09 2.00 20.47
CA SER A 117 -25.56 3.12 19.70
C SER A 117 -24.14 3.48 20.14
N LEU A 118 -23.91 3.57 21.46
CA LEU A 118 -22.57 3.80 22.03
C LEU A 118 -21.58 2.72 21.59
N ARG A 119 -21.97 1.44 21.61
CA ARG A 119 -21.11 0.34 21.13
C ARG A 119 -20.74 0.51 19.66
N LYS A 120 -21.71 0.90 18.80
CA LYS A 120 -21.46 1.19 17.38
C LYS A 120 -20.49 2.36 17.22
N GLY A 121 -20.67 3.44 17.96
CA GLY A 121 -19.76 4.59 17.97
C GLY A 121 -18.34 4.24 18.43
N ILE A 122 -18.20 3.39 19.45
CA ILE A 122 -16.89 2.90 19.89
C ILE A 122 -16.21 2.07 18.79
N MET A 123 -16.96 1.23 18.08
CA MET A 123 -16.41 0.43 16.97
C MET A 123 -15.93 1.31 15.83
N ALA A 124 -16.75 2.28 15.38
CA ALA A 124 -16.34 3.23 14.35
C ALA A 124 -15.07 3.99 14.74
N ARG A 125 -14.96 4.42 16.01
CA ARG A 125 -13.77 5.11 16.51
C ARG A 125 -12.53 4.21 16.56
N ILE A 126 -12.69 2.91 16.83
CA ILE A 126 -11.59 1.94 16.75
C ILE A 126 -11.10 1.83 15.32
N ASP A 127 -12.01 1.76 14.34
CA ASP A 127 -11.65 1.64 12.93
C ASP A 127 -10.96 2.91 12.41
N GLU A 128 -11.38 4.11 12.84
CA GLU A 128 -10.64 5.36 12.57
C GLU A 128 -9.21 5.35 13.13
N ILE A 129 -9.00 4.84 14.35
CA ILE A 129 -7.68 4.78 14.97
C ILE A 129 -6.79 3.73 14.27
N ARG A 130 -7.38 2.63 13.81
CA ARG A 130 -6.67 1.63 13.00
C ARG A 130 -6.25 2.21 11.67
N GLN A 131 -7.12 2.96 11.02
CA GLN A 131 -6.78 3.69 9.80
C GLN A 131 -5.63 4.66 10.06
N LEU A 132 -5.68 5.43 11.15
CA LEU A 132 -4.57 6.31 11.52
C LEU A 132 -3.26 5.53 11.73
N ALA A 133 -3.29 4.37 12.38
CA ALA A 133 -2.10 3.53 12.53
C ALA A 133 -1.59 2.98 11.19
N TYR A 134 -2.48 2.64 10.25
CA TYR A 134 -2.12 2.28 8.88
C TYR A 134 -1.38 3.43 8.17
N LEU A 135 -1.90 4.66 8.25
CA LEU A 135 -1.28 5.85 7.64
C LEU A 135 0.11 6.13 8.21
N TRP A 136 0.30 5.97 9.52
CA TRP A 136 1.64 6.07 10.11
C TRP A 136 2.60 5.01 9.56
N ARG A 137 2.13 3.78 9.37
CA ARG A 137 2.94 2.71 8.78
C ARG A 137 3.29 2.94 7.30
N CYS A 138 2.51 3.75 6.57
CA CYS A 138 2.85 4.15 5.20
C CYS A 138 4.17 4.96 5.13
N PHE A 139 4.58 5.64 6.20
CA PHE A 139 5.91 6.24 6.25
C PHE A 139 7.01 5.19 6.46
N GLY A 140 6.74 4.12 7.21
CA GLY A 140 7.66 2.99 7.32
C GLY A 140 7.78 2.20 6.01
N ASP A 141 6.68 2.06 5.26
CA ASP A 141 6.71 1.55 3.88
C ASP A 141 7.60 2.42 2.99
N GLY A 142 7.52 3.75 3.17
CA GLY A 142 8.40 4.72 2.52
C GLY A 142 9.88 4.49 2.84
N ILE A 143 10.24 4.29 4.11
CA ILE A 143 11.64 3.97 4.49
C ILE A 143 12.12 2.75 3.72
N ALA A 144 11.34 1.67 3.71
CA ALA A 144 11.72 0.45 3.00
C ALA A 144 11.91 0.69 1.49
N ALA A 145 11.01 1.46 0.87
CA ALA A 145 11.00 1.72 -0.57
C ALA A 145 12.12 2.68 -1.05
N ILE A 146 12.79 3.40 -0.15
CA ILE A 146 13.98 4.19 -0.49
C ILE A 146 15.18 3.28 -0.77
N TYR A 147 15.32 2.21 0.02
CA TYR A 147 16.49 1.33 -0.03
C TYR A 147 16.29 0.08 -0.88
N GLN A 148 15.05 -0.31 -1.16
CA GLN A 148 14.72 -1.60 -1.76
C GLN A 148 13.69 -1.46 -2.87
N SER A 149 13.84 -2.28 -3.91
CA SER A 149 12.86 -2.32 -4.99
C SER A 149 11.50 -2.80 -4.46
N GLN A 150 10.43 -2.17 -4.91
CA GLN A 150 9.08 -2.60 -4.56
C GLN A 150 8.76 -4.02 -5.01
N HIS A 151 9.41 -4.49 -6.09
CA HIS A 151 9.29 -5.86 -6.57
C HIS A 151 9.83 -6.85 -5.51
N ALA A 152 10.97 -6.55 -4.89
CA ALA A 152 11.51 -7.37 -3.80
C ALA A 152 10.64 -7.26 -2.53
N LEU A 153 10.26 -6.04 -2.13
CA LEU A 153 9.43 -5.80 -0.95
C LEU A 153 8.06 -6.49 -1.03
N ARG A 154 7.48 -6.63 -2.22
CA ARG A 154 6.22 -7.34 -2.44
C ARG A 154 6.24 -8.77 -1.91
N HIS A 155 7.38 -9.46 -1.98
CA HIS A 155 7.51 -10.81 -1.44
C HIS A 155 7.46 -10.84 0.11
N LEU A 156 7.66 -9.71 0.78
CA LEU A 156 7.53 -9.58 2.23
C LEU A 156 6.08 -9.30 2.68
N LEU A 157 5.16 -9.01 1.77
CA LEU A 157 3.75 -8.75 2.09
C LEU A 157 2.93 -10.04 2.24
N TYR A 158 3.17 -11.01 1.38
CA TYR A 158 2.29 -12.17 1.24
C TYR A 158 2.67 -13.33 2.17
N ASP A 159 1.83 -14.35 2.25
CA ASP A 159 2.11 -15.66 2.82
C ASP A 159 2.44 -16.72 1.75
N ASP A 160 2.62 -17.97 2.15
CA ASP A 160 2.99 -19.09 1.25
C ASP A 160 1.95 -19.36 0.14
N LYS A 161 0.72 -18.82 0.24
CA LYS A 161 -0.37 -18.97 -0.74
C LYS A 161 -0.68 -17.68 -1.49
N TYR A 162 0.25 -16.72 -1.46
CA TYR A 162 0.11 -15.41 -2.08
C TYR A 162 -1.06 -14.57 -1.53
N GLN A 163 -1.49 -14.86 -0.30
CA GLN A 163 -2.48 -14.05 0.40
C GLN A 163 -1.76 -13.02 1.26
N VAL A 164 -2.36 -11.83 1.43
CA VAL A 164 -1.76 -10.80 2.28
C VAL A 164 -1.61 -11.34 3.70
N LYS A 165 -0.37 -11.47 4.18
CA LYS A 165 -0.08 -12.00 5.52
C LYS A 165 -0.67 -11.06 6.56
N GLN A 166 -1.13 -11.56 7.71
CA GLN A 166 -1.69 -10.67 8.74
C GLN A 166 -0.65 -9.65 9.20
N THR A 167 -1.09 -8.40 9.43
CA THR A 167 -0.24 -7.34 10.00
C THR A 167 0.29 -7.76 11.37
N ALA A 168 1.46 -7.24 11.72
CA ALA A 168 2.03 -7.39 13.05
C ALA A 168 1.07 -6.97 14.18
N GLY A 169 1.33 -7.48 15.38
CA GLY A 169 0.58 -7.16 16.59
C GLY A 169 0.79 -5.72 17.07
N ALA A 170 0.26 -5.41 18.26
CA ALA A 170 0.50 -4.12 18.91
C ALA A 170 1.97 -3.99 19.33
N ILE A 171 2.55 -2.81 19.11
CA ILE A 171 3.88 -2.44 19.60
C ILE A 171 3.81 -2.23 21.12
N PHE A 172 2.73 -1.56 21.57
CA PHE A 172 2.55 -1.28 22.99
C PHE A 172 2.29 -2.57 23.80
N GLY A 173 3.10 -2.79 24.83
CA GLY A 173 2.99 -3.94 25.73
C GLY A 173 3.67 -5.22 25.24
N LYS A 174 4.49 -5.13 24.19
CA LYS A 174 5.30 -6.25 23.69
C LYS A 174 6.58 -6.37 24.55
N GLU A 175 6.71 -7.46 25.30
CA GLU A 175 7.86 -7.70 26.19
C GLU A 175 9.22 -7.71 25.44
N GLY A 176 9.23 -8.09 24.15
CA GLY A 176 10.43 -8.15 23.31
C GLY A 176 10.86 -6.84 22.66
N PHE A 177 10.05 -5.78 22.72
CA PHE A 177 10.27 -4.55 21.95
C PHE A 177 11.62 -3.88 22.24
N GLY A 178 12.04 -3.84 23.51
CA GLY A 178 13.31 -3.22 23.89
C GLY A 178 14.52 -3.87 23.23
N HIS A 179 14.49 -5.20 23.05
CA HIS A 179 15.57 -5.92 22.37
C HIS A 179 15.56 -5.67 20.85
N GLU A 180 14.37 -5.63 20.24
CA GLU A 180 14.19 -5.29 18.83
C GLU A 180 14.71 -3.86 18.54
N TYR A 181 14.34 -2.91 19.39
CA TYR A 181 14.76 -1.51 19.27
C TYR A 181 16.27 -1.33 19.50
N ALA A 182 16.87 -2.02 20.46
CA ALA A 182 18.31 -1.99 20.68
C ALA A 182 19.08 -2.57 19.47
N THR A 183 18.53 -3.60 18.84
CA THR A 183 19.12 -4.21 17.63
C THR A 183 18.98 -3.29 16.42
N LEU A 184 17.84 -2.60 16.27
CA LEU A 184 17.64 -1.54 15.28
C LEU A 184 18.74 -0.47 15.41
N LYS A 185 18.92 0.10 16.62
CA LYS A 185 19.95 1.12 16.87
C LYS A 185 21.34 0.64 16.49
N ARG A 186 21.70 -0.57 16.93
CA ARG A 186 23.00 -1.16 16.59
C ARG A 186 23.21 -1.31 15.08
N GLY A 187 22.19 -1.72 14.34
CA GLY A 187 22.27 -1.81 12.87
C GLY A 187 22.54 -0.45 12.22
N ILE A 188 21.81 0.57 12.67
CA ILE A 188 21.99 1.96 12.24
C ILE A 188 23.40 2.48 12.58
N ASP A 189 23.89 2.25 13.81
CA ASP A 189 25.23 2.63 14.26
C ASP A 189 26.34 1.92 13.47
N MET A 190 26.05 0.75 12.90
CA MET A 190 26.94 0.00 12.03
C MET A 190 26.88 0.45 10.56
N GLY A 191 26.14 1.51 10.24
CA GLY A 191 26.00 2.01 8.87
C GLY A 191 25.03 1.20 8.00
N VAL A 192 24.17 0.38 8.62
CA VAL A 192 23.18 -0.43 7.89
C VAL A 192 21.79 0.20 8.03
N PRO A 193 21.10 0.57 6.94
CA PRO A 193 19.69 0.94 7.01
C PRO A 193 18.88 -0.28 7.46
N VAL A 194 18.18 -0.12 8.58
CA VAL A 194 17.33 -1.16 9.17
C VAL A 194 15.97 -0.55 9.49
N VAL A 195 14.90 -1.30 9.19
CA VAL A 195 13.52 -0.91 9.53
C VAL A 195 12.85 -1.97 10.41
N MET A 196 12.05 -1.55 11.38
CA MET A 196 11.21 -2.48 12.14
C MET A 196 9.97 -2.88 11.33
N SER A 197 9.71 -4.17 11.21
CA SER A 197 8.55 -4.69 10.46
C SER A 197 7.23 -4.16 11.02
N ASP A 198 7.11 -4.01 12.35
CA ASP A 198 5.91 -3.50 13.05
C ASP A 198 5.55 -2.04 12.66
N LEU A 199 6.51 -1.30 12.09
CA LEU A 199 6.35 0.08 11.62
C LEU A 199 5.96 0.17 10.14
N THR A 200 5.81 -0.96 9.43
CA THR A 200 5.48 -1.01 8.01
C THR A 200 4.17 -1.77 7.78
N ASN A 201 3.51 -1.53 6.66
CA ASN A 201 2.44 -2.38 6.18
C ASN A 201 2.93 -3.44 5.17
N ILE A 202 4.09 -3.23 4.51
CA ILE A 202 4.62 -4.10 3.46
C ILE A 202 5.51 -5.22 3.99
N ILE A 203 6.34 -4.97 5.02
CA ILE A 203 7.24 -5.99 5.59
C ILE A 203 6.50 -6.76 6.68
N ARG A 204 6.10 -7.99 6.38
CA ARG A 204 5.33 -8.87 7.30
C ARG A 204 6.08 -10.14 7.70
N HIS A 205 7.39 -10.21 7.42
CA HIS A 205 8.27 -11.31 7.84
C HIS A 205 9.49 -10.75 8.57
N GLY A 206 9.89 -11.41 9.66
CA GLY A 206 10.91 -10.92 10.58
C GLY A 206 10.39 -9.80 11.50
N ASP A 207 11.15 -9.52 12.56
CA ASP A 207 10.92 -8.40 13.47
C ASP A 207 11.60 -7.13 12.96
N LEU A 208 12.78 -7.28 12.35
CA LEU A 208 13.53 -6.23 11.66
C LEU A 208 13.77 -6.63 10.21
N CYS A 209 14.11 -5.66 9.37
CA CYS A 209 14.58 -5.91 8.02
C CYS A 209 15.78 -5.02 7.72
N ALA A 210 16.90 -5.64 7.34
CA ALA A 210 18.08 -4.91 6.87
C ALA A 210 17.95 -4.63 5.36
N LEU A 211 18.36 -3.43 4.95
CA LEU A 211 18.07 -2.88 3.63
C LEU A 211 19.33 -2.45 2.85
N ALA A 212 20.54 -2.77 3.32
CA ALA A 212 21.80 -2.38 2.67
C ALA A 212 22.13 -3.16 1.37
N GLY A 213 21.51 -4.31 1.16
CA GLY A 213 21.82 -5.22 0.07
C GLY A 213 20.99 -4.96 -1.20
N PRO A 214 21.22 -5.75 -2.27
CA PRO A 214 20.36 -5.72 -3.46
C PRO A 214 18.92 -6.20 -3.16
N ASP A 215 18.76 -6.97 -2.08
CA ASP A 215 17.50 -7.53 -1.62
C ASP A 215 17.29 -7.28 -0.12
N PRO A 216 16.03 -7.16 0.33
CA PRO A 216 15.71 -6.96 1.74
C PRO A 216 15.97 -8.25 2.52
N VAL A 217 16.62 -8.13 3.68
CA VAL A 217 16.96 -9.26 4.55
C VAL A 217 16.11 -9.19 5.83
N PRO A 218 14.96 -9.89 5.88
CA PRO A 218 14.16 -9.99 7.10
C PRO A 218 14.87 -10.81 8.19
N LEU A 219 14.88 -10.28 9.41
CA LEU A 219 15.56 -10.82 10.59
C LEU A 219 14.55 -11.13 11.70
N GLU A 220 14.51 -12.38 12.16
CA GLU A 220 13.72 -12.77 13.34
C GLU A 220 14.61 -12.72 14.59
N LEU A 221 14.23 -11.92 15.57
CA LEU A 221 14.97 -11.73 16.81
C LEU A 221 14.42 -12.64 17.91
N LYS A 222 15.32 -13.28 18.66
CA LYS A 222 14.94 -14.18 19.75
C LYS A 222 15.66 -13.80 21.02
N SER A 223 14.88 -13.56 22.07
CA SER A 223 15.38 -13.36 23.43
C SER A 223 15.70 -14.67 24.16
N SER A 224 15.26 -15.83 23.65
CA SER A 224 15.47 -17.14 24.29
C SER A 224 15.86 -18.26 23.31
N ARG A 225 16.50 -19.32 23.84
CA ARG A 225 16.90 -20.52 23.09
C ARG A 225 15.74 -21.49 22.77
N VAL A 226 14.49 -21.11 22.98
CA VAL A 226 13.34 -22.02 22.86
C VAL A 226 13.11 -22.41 21.39
N THR A 227 13.25 -23.70 21.11
CA THR A 227 12.99 -24.33 19.81
C THR A 227 11.58 -24.92 19.78
N GLY A 228 10.60 -24.15 19.31
CA GLY A 228 9.21 -24.61 19.13
C GLY A 228 8.80 -24.76 17.66
N GLY A 229 7.72 -25.48 17.38
CA GLY A 229 7.21 -25.66 16.01
C GLY A 229 6.74 -24.37 15.31
N ARG A 230 6.40 -23.31 16.07
CA ARG A 230 6.17 -21.97 15.51
C ARG A 230 7.47 -21.35 14.98
N VAL A 231 8.53 -21.48 15.76
CA VAL A 231 9.87 -20.94 15.46
C VAL A 231 10.45 -21.62 14.22
N ALA A 232 10.31 -22.95 14.10
CA ALA A 232 10.74 -23.69 12.92
C ALA A 232 10.00 -23.23 11.64
N ARG A 233 8.69 -22.98 11.73
CA ARG A 233 7.89 -22.48 10.60
C ARG A 233 8.29 -21.08 10.15
N GLN A 234 8.55 -20.16 11.08
CA GLN A 234 9.03 -18.81 10.75
C GLN A 234 10.41 -18.87 10.08
N ALA A 235 11.33 -19.67 10.62
CA ALA A 235 12.64 -19.87 10.00
C ALA A 235 12.54 -20.44 8.58
N GLN A 236 11.68 -21.45 8.38
CA GLN A 236 11.44 -22.04 7.06
C GLN A 236 10.83 -21.03 6.06
N GLN A 237 9.95 -20.14 6.51
CA GLN A 237 9.39 -19.09 5.64
C GLN A 237 10.47 -18.09 5.21
N LEU A 238 11.32 -17.65 6.15
CA LEU A 238 12.43 -16.75 5.84
C LEU A 238 13.45 -17.40 4.91
N ASP A 239 13.77 -18.67 5.13
CA ASP A 239 14.68 -19.46 4.30
C ASP A 239 14.18 -19.56 2.85
N LYS A 240 12.88 -19.81 2.64
CA LYS A 240 12.27 -19.81 1.30
C LYS A 240 12.39 -18.45 0.60
N ILE A 241 12.15 -17.36 1.31
CA ILE A 241 12.23 -16.00 0.75
C ILE A 241 13.69 -15.68 0.39
N THR A 242 14.61 -15.96 1.29
CA THR A 242 16.05 -15.70 1.10
C THR A 242 16.59 -16.51 -0.07
N THR A 243 16.26 -17.82 -0.13
CA THR A 243 16.63 -18.69 -1.24
C THR A 243 16.06 -18.19 -2.58
N PHE A 244 14.84 -17.67 -2.59
CA PHE A 244 14.24 -17.10 -3.80
C PHE A 244 15.00 -15.86 -4.28
N PHE A 245 15.39 -14.95 -3.37
CA PHE A 245 16.20 -13.79 -3.73
C PHE A 245 17.59 -14.19 -4.23
N GLU A 246 18.24 -15.17 -3.60
CA GLU A 246 19.57 -15.63 -4.00
C GLU A 246 19.61 -16.33 -5.36
N LYS A 247 18.52 -17.01 -5.76
CA LYS A 247 18.48 -17.84 -6.96
C LYS A 247 17.71 -17.24 -8.13
N ASP A 248 17.01 -16.12 -7.91
CA ASP A 248 16.05 -15.54 -8.86
C ASP A 248 14.96 -16.52 -9.34
N GLU A 249 14.80 -17.66 -8.65
CA GLU A 249 13.89 -18.72 -9.03
C GLU A 249 13.44 -19.52 -7.81
N ALA A 250 12.16 -19.88 -7.77
CA ALA A 250 11.67 -20.88 -6.83
C ALA A 250 10.54 -21.73 -7.42
N ARG A 251 10.54 -23.03 -7.08
CA ARG A 251 9.43 -23.96 -7.37
C ARG A 251 8.50 -24.07 -6.17
N ASN A 252 7.20 -24.29 -6.42
CA ASN A 252 6.17 -24.39 -5.38
C ASN A 252 6.17 -23.19 -4.41
N PHE A 253 6.44 -22.01 -4.95
CA PHE A 253 6.55 -20.77 -4.19
C PHE A 253 5.28 -19.94 -4.41
N ARG A 254 4.67 -19.46 -3.32
CA ARG A 254 3.46 -18.61 -3.38
C ARG A 254 2.27 -19.24 -4.13
N GLY A 255 2.15 -20.57 -4.08
CA GLY A 255 1.08 -21.29 -4.78
C GLY A 255 1.28 -21.41 -6.30
N SER A 256 2.41 -20.96 -6.84
CA SER A 256 2.79 -21.17 -8.24
C SER A 256 3.74 -22.37 -8.37
N ILE A 257 3.63 -23.09 -9.49
CA ILE A 257 4.50 -24.23 -9.82
C ILE A 257 5.96 -23.75 -9.88
N ARG A 258 6.19 -22.63 -10.56
CA ARG A 258 7.50 -21.99 -10.72
C ARG A 258 7.33 -20.47 -10.78
N ILE A 259 8.21 -19.75 -10.09
CA ILE A 259 8.33 -18.30 -10.16
C ILE A 259 9.77 -17.98 -10.51
N ILE A 260 9.96 -17.13 -11.52
CA ILE A 260 11.25 -16.62 -11.94
C ILE A 260 11.21 -15.11 -11.80
N ARG A 261 12.25 -14.54 -11.19
CA ARG A 261 12.48 -13.10 -11.14
C ARG A 261 13.29 -12.70 -12.36
N THR A 262 12.74 -11.77 -13.13
CA THR A 262 13.42 -11.20 -14.30
C THR A 262 13.65 -9.72 -14.05
N ALA A 263 14.77 -9.20 -14.55
CA ALA A 263 15.01 -7.76 -14.59
C ALA A 263 13.99 -7.11 -15.52
N MET A 264 13.71 -5.83 -15.28
CA MET A 264 12.95 -5.02 -16.24
C MET A 264 13.83 -4.74 -17.46
N ALA A 265 13.22 -4.67 -18.64
CA ALA A 265 13.93 -4.42 -19.89
C ALA A 265 14.39 -2.95 -20.00
N SER A 266 13.69 -2.04 -19.32
CA SER A 266 14.00 -0.60 -19.34
C SER A 266 13.75 0.08 -18.00
N GLU A 267 14.36 1.27 -17.82
CA GLU A 267 14.10 2.12 -16.67
C GLU A 267 12.65 2.64 -16.69
N GLU A 268 12.02 2.64 -15.52
CA GLU A 268 10.62 3.00 -15.36
C GLU A 268 10.34 4.49 -15.58
N ILE A 269 9.32 4.77 -16.41
CA ILE A 269 8.81 6.12 -16.63
C ILE A 269 7.54 6.34 -15.83
N ASN A 270 7.43 7.48 -15.14
CA ASN A 270 6.25 7.88 -14.39
C ASN A 270 5.93 9.38 -14.56
N HIS A 271 4.73 9.76 -14.15
CA HIS A 271 4.16 11.10 -14.28
C HIS A 271 3.85 11.73 -12.91
N ARG A 272 4.61 11.35 -11.88
CA ARG A 272 4.41 11.82 -10.50
C ARG A 272 4.51 13.33 -10.40
N GLU A 273 5.48 13.94 -11.08
CA GLU A 273 5.65 15.40 -11.06
C GLU A 273 4.43 16.11 -11.68
N PHE A 274 3.97 15.65 -12.84
CA PHE A 274 2.79 16.17 -13.54
C PHE A 274 1.55 16.12 -12.66
N LEU A 275 1.31 14.99 -11.99
CA LEU A 275 0.22 14.87 -11.03
C LEU A 275 0.39 15.84 -9.85
N ASN A 276 1.58 15.91 -9.23
CA ASN A 276 1.79 16.75 -8.06
C ASN A 276 1.52 18.23 -8.36
N GLN A 277 1.86 18.70 -9.56
CA GLN A 277 1.50 20.03 -10.05
C GLN A 277 -0.02 20.18 -10.23
N GLY A 278 -0.68 19.17 -10.82
CA GLY A 278 -2.14 19.14 -10.98
C GLY A 278 -2.91 19.17 -9.65
N ILE A 279 -2.42 18.46 -8.62
CA ILE A 279 -2.98 18.51 -7.26
C ILE A 279 -2.90 19.93 -6.71
N GLN A 280 -1.76 20.61 -6.87
CA GLN A 280 -1.60 22.00 -6.40
C GLN A 280 -2.57 22.96 -7.11
N GLN A 281 -2.78 22.77 -8.42
CA GLN A 281 -3.78 23.53 -9.17
C GLN A 281 -5.19 23.24 -8.64
N ALA A 282 -5.57 21.98 -8.46
CA ALA A 282 -6.88 21.61 -7.90
C ALA A 282 -7.11 22.19 -6.50
N LEU A 283 -6.09 22.28 -5.65
CA LEU A 283 -6.19 22.89 -4.32
C LEU A 283 -6.46 24.41 -4.39
N GLN A 284 -6.07 25.07 -5.49
CA GLN A 284 -6.30 26.50 -5.71
C GLN A 284 -7.63 26.78 -6.43
N THR A 285 -7.95 26.02 -7.47
CA THR A 285 -9.09 26.24 -8.37
C THR A 285 -10.31 25.39 -8.04
N GLY A 286 -10.16 24.38 -7.19
CA GLY A 286 -11.19 23.41 -6.81
C GLY A 286 -11.17 22.12 -7.64
N LEU A 287 -10.80 22.20 -8.92
CA LEU A 287 -10.75 21.07 -9.86
C LEU A 287 -9.62 21.27 -10.87
N TRP A 288 -8.96 20.18 -11.23
CA TRP A 288 -7.99 20.13 -12.31
C TRP A 288 -8.07 18.79 -13.05
N SER A 289 -7.83 18.83 -14.37
CA SER A 289 -7.82 17.66 -15.24
C SER A 289 -6.70 17.79 -16.26
N GLY A 290 -5.88 16.75 -16.41
CA GLY A 290 -4.73 16.76 -17.32
C GLY A 290 -4.34 15.37 -17.80
N ALA A 291 -3.81 15.30 -19.03
CA ALA A 291 -3.33 14.07 -19.65
C ALA A 291 -1.81 14.15 -19.86
N PRO A 292 -0.99 13.37 -19.15
CA PRO A 292 0.46 13.35 -19.37
C PRO A 292 0.85 12.64 -20.67
N GLU A 293 0.01 11.73 -21.16
CA GLU A 293 0.19 10.99 -22.42
C GLU A 293 -1.20 10.53 -22.97
N PRO A 294 -1.29 10.14 -24.24
CA PRO A 294 -2.52 9.59 -24.82
C PRO A 294 -3.04 8.38 -24.01
N GLY A 295 -4.35 8.35 -23.77
CA GLY A 295 -5.01 7.26 -23.06
C GLY A 295 -4.85 7.26 -21.54
N LEU A 296 -4.14 8.22 -20.95
CA LEU A 296 -4.02 8.39 -19.50
C LEU A 296 -4.40 9.80 -19.10
N ARG A 297 -5.32 9.93 -18.14
CA ARG A 297 -5.76 11.24 -17.61
C ARG A 297 -5.93 11.18 -16.11
N TYR A 298 -5.57 12.28 -15.45
CA TYR A 298 -5.78 12.49 -14.02
C TYR A 298 -6.80 13.59 -13.82
N VAL A 299 -7.75 13.36 -12.92
CA VAL A 299 -8.71 14.35 -12.45
C VAL A 299 -8.51 14.50 -10.94
N CYS A 300 -8.04 15.67 -10.53
CA CYS A 300 -7.80 16.01 -9.13
C CYS A 300 -8.83 17.04 -8.67
N TYR A 301 -9.42 16.84 -7.50
CA TYR A 301 -10.45 17.74 -6.99
C TYR A 301 -10.27 18.01 -5.50
N HIS A 302 -10.53 19.25 -5.10
CA HIS A 302 -10.52 19.66 -3.70
C HIS A 302 -11.78 19.13 -2.99
N SER A 303 -11.66 18.53 -1.80
CA SER A 303 -12.80 17.85 -1.16
C SER A 303 -13.99 18.74 -0.83
N ALA A 304 -13.81 20.07 -0.68
CA ALA A 304 -14.95 20.98 -0.53
C ALA A 304 -15.81 21.09 -1.80
N ILE A 305 -15.28 20.75 -2.98
CA ILE A 305 -16.08 20.70 -4.21
C ILE A 305 -17.08 19.55 -4.20
N LEU A 306 -16.98 18.60 -3.26
CA LEU A 306 -17.99 17.54 -3.08
C LEU A 306 -19.35 18.09 -2.61
N GLU A 307 -19.47 19.37 -2.26
CA GLU A 307 -20.78 20.03 -2.15
C GLU A 307 -21.46 20.17 -3.54
N ASN A 308 -20.69 20.05 -4.63
CA ASN A 308 -21.13 20.03 -6.02
C ASN A 308 -20.44 18.87 -6.79
N GLN A 309 -20.78 17.64 -6.40
CA GLN A 309 -20.22 16.41 -7.00
C GLN A 309 -20.45 16.31 -8.51
N GLU A 310 -21.51 16.95 -9.03
CA GLU A 310 -21.85 16.98 -10.45
C GLU A 310 -20.71 17.57 -11.29
N LEU A 311 -19.95 18.54 -10.77
CA LEU A 311 -18.79 19.09 -11.49
C LEU A 311 -17.72 18.02 -11.73
N VAL A 312 -17.39 17.24 -10.70
CA VAL A 312 -16.38 16.18 -10.80
C VAL A 312 -16.85 15.08 -11.77
N TYR A 313 -18.11 14.67 -11.67
CA TYR A 313 -18.66 13.66 -12.58
C TYR A 313 -18.75 14.18 -14.02
N SER A 314 -19.12 15.45 -14.23
CA SER A 314 -19.16 16.05 -15.57
C SER A 314 -17.78 16.09 -16.23
N GLU A 315 -16.72 16.36 -15.45
CA GLU A 315 -15.35 16.30 -15.94
C GLU A 315 -14.93 14.86 -16.27
N ILE A 316 -15.30 13.87 -15.45
CA ILE A 316 -15.02 12.46 -15.77
C ILE A 316 -15.77 12.04 -17.05
N ASP A 317 -17.06 12.35 -17.15
CA ASP A 317 -17.92 12.01 -18.29
C ASP A 317 -17.50 12.68 -19.59
N GLN A 318 -16.85 13.85 -19.52
CA GLN A 318 -16.27 14.52 -20.69
C GLN A 318 -15.18 13.68 -21.37
N TRP A 319 -14.44 12.88 -20.60
CA TRP A 319 -13.28 12.13 -21.10
C TRP A 319 -13.51 10.62 -21.10
N ALA A 320 -14.42 10.12 -20.27
CA ALA A 320 -14.71 8.69 -20.18
C ALA A 320 -15.50 8.20 -21.39
N THR A 321 -15.03 7.09 -21.95
CA THR A 321 -15.69 6.30 -22.98
C THR A 321 -16.14 4.97 -22.40
N ALA A 322 -16.87 4.16 -23.19
CA ALA A 322 -17.23 2.79 -22.79
C ALA A 322 -16.02 1.89 -22.50
N SER A 323 -14.84 2.21 -23.05
CA SER A 323 -13.58 1.51 -22.80
C SER A 323 -12.73 2.15 -21.70
N THR A 324 -13.21 3.18 -21.00
CA THR A 324 -12.40 3.87 -19.98
C THR A 324 -12.49 3.15 -18.64
N TRP A 325 -11.33 2.76 -18.09
CA TRP A 325 -11.20 2.30 -16.72
C TRP A 325 -10.99 3.50 -15.79
N VAL A 326 -11.91 3.70 -14.83
CA VAL A 326 -11.85 4.81 -13.88
C VAL A 326 -11.45 4.27 -12.51
N THR A 327 -10.32 4.73 -11.98
CA THR A 327 -9.80 4.33 -10.66
C THR A 327 -9.82 5.51 -9.70
N PRO A 328 -10.70 5.52 -8.68
CA PRO A 328 -10.57 6.45 -7.56
C PRO A 328 -9.37 6.07 -6.69
N LEU A 329 -8.60 7.06 -6.26
CA LEU A 329 -7.49 6.87 -5.34
C LEU A 329 -7.79 7.50 -3.98
N GLY A 330 -7.50 6.75 -2.92
CA GLY A 330 -7.57 7.20 -1.54
C GLY A 330 -6.41 6.62 -0.72
N PRO A 331 -6.15 7.15 0.49
CA PRO A 331 -5.07 6.67 1.37
C PRO A 331 -5.50 5.39 2.09
N GLU A 332 -5.87 4.35 1.33
CA GLU A 332 -6.49 3.12 1.80
C GLU A 332 -5.57 1.90 1.61
N LEU A 333 -5.87 0.81 2.32
CA LEU A 333 -5.10 -0.44 2.26
C LEU A 333 -4.97 -1.01 0.83
N SER A 334 -5.92 -0.69 -0.05
CA SER A 334 -5.89 -1.06 -1.47
C SER A 334 -4.67 -0.50 -2.22
N TRP A 335 -3.96 0.49 -1.67
CA TRP A 335 -2.72 1.00 -2.24
C TRP A 335 -1.60 -0.06 -2.29
N LEU A 336 -1.54 -0.98 -1.32
CA LEU A 336 -0.52 -2.03 -1.30
C LEU A 336 -0.71 -3.04 -2.44
N PRO A 337 0.36 -3.61 -3.02
CA PRO A 337 1.78 -3.39 -2.70
C PRO A 337 2.46 -2.28 -3.54
N ALA A 338 1.71 -1.32 -4.09
CA ALA A 338 2.27 -0.30 -4.97
C ALA A 338 3.27 0.62 -4.23
N TYR A 339 4.11 1.32 -5.01
CA TYR A 339 5.07 2.30 -4.50
C TYR A 339 4.38 3.28 -3.52
N PRO A 340 4.92 3.51 -2.32
CA PRO A 340 4.22 4.26 -1.27
C PRO A 340 3.83 5.67 -1.72
N PHE A 341 2.55 6.04 -1.54
CA PHE A 341 2.08 7.40 -1.84
C PHE A 341 2.83 8.49 -1.05
N THR A 342 3.45 8.12 0.07
CA THR A 342 4.30 8.98 0.90
C THR A 342 5.59 9.40 0.21
N LEU A 343 5.99 8.73 -0.88
CA LEU A 343 7.11 9.08 -1.76
C LEU A 343 6.63 9.46 -3.18
N THR A 344 5.45 8.97 -3.59
CA THR A 344 4.84 9.34 -4.87
C THR A 344 4.38 10.81 -4.89
N LEU A 345 3.91 11.31 -3.75
CA LEU A 345 3.42 12.67 -3.57
C LEU A 345 4.49 13.53 -2.88
N THR A 346 4.51 14.83 -3.16
CA THR A 346 5.33 15.79 -2.41
C THR A 346 4.98 15.78 -0.92
N PRO A 347 5.86 16.25 -0.01
CA PRO A 347 5.59 16.23 1.43
C PRO A 347 4.27 16.90 1.84
N GLN A 348 3.91 17.96 1.13
CA GLN A 348 2.66 18.66 1.34
C GLN A 348 1.47 17.84 0.81
N ASN A 349 1.56 17.33 -0.43
CA ASN A 349 0.49 16.57 -1.05
C ASN A 349 0.22 15.26 -0.29
N SER A 350 1.26 14.54 0.16
CA SER A 350 1.12 13.32 0.96
C SER A 350 0.35 13.60 2.26
N THR A 351 0.70 14.68 2.96
CA THR A 351 0.01 15.12 4.19
C THR A 351 -1.47 15.41 3.91
N LEU A 352 -1.77 16.15 2.85
CA LEU A 352 -3.13 16.52 2.47
C LEU A 352 -3.95 15.32 1.98
N PHE A 353 -3.30 14.37 1.30
CA PHE A 353 -3.91 13.12 0.85
C PHE A 353 -4.33 12.24 2.04
N MET A 354 -3.47 12.10 3.06
CA MET A 354 -3.81 11.41 4.32
C MET A 354 -4.95 12.08 5.10
N GLN A 355 -5.15 13.38 4.89
CA GLN A 355 -6.25 14.15 5.48
C GLN A 355 -7.53 14.10 4.64
N GLU A 356 -7.49 13.45 3.46
CA GLU A 356 -8.56 13.43 2.45
C GLU A 356 -9.00 14.85 2.06
N ALA A 357 -8.04 15.78 2.00
CA ALA A 357 -8.31 17.17 1.66
C ALA A 357 -8.56 17.37 0.15
N PHE A 358 -8.18 16.38 -0.66
CA PHE A 358 -8.46 16.27 -2.08
C PHE A 358 -8.65 14.79 -2.46
N GLY A 359 -9.23 14.54 -3.64
CA GLY A 359 -9.32 13.22 -4.25
C GLY A 359 -8.71 13.20 -5.65
N ILE A 360 -8.39 11.99 -6.13
CA ILE A 360 -7.84 11.75 -7.47
C ILE A 360 -8.65 10.65 -8.14
N PHE A 361 -9.03 10.88 -9.40
CA PHE A 361 -9.44 9.83 -10.32
C PHE A 361 -8.38 9.67 -11.42
N VAL A 362 -8.05 8.42 -11.73
CA VAL A 362 -7.22 8.07 -12.89
C VAL A 362 -8.10 7.41 -13.93
N LEU A 363 -8.09 7.95 -15.14
CA LEU A 363 -8.82 7.46 -16.30
C LEU A 363 -7.81 6.83 -17.26
N ILE A 364 -8.03 5.57 -17.61
CA ILE A 364 -7.20 4.81 -18.56
C ILE A 364 -8.07 4.35 -19.72
N ASP A 365 -7.73 4.73 -20.96
CA ASP A 365 -8.41 4.24 -22.15
C ASP A 365 -7.86 2.87 -22.55
N LEU A 366 -8.69 1.85 -22.35
CA LEU A 366 -8.33 0.46 -22.59
C LEU A 366 -8.22 0.11 -24.08
N GLU A 367 -8.95 0.80 -24.97
CA GLU A 367 -8.83 0.57 -26.42
C GLU A 367 -7.57 1.24 -26.99
N LEU A 368 -7.23 2.44 -26.52
CA LEU A 368 -5.95 3.05 -26.90
C LEU A 368 -4.77 2.22 -26.38
N THR A 369 -4.86 1.67 -25.18
CA THR A 369 -3.85 0.73 -24.66
C THR A 369 -3.69 -0.50 -25.57
N LYS A 370 -4.79 -1.04 -26.12
CA LYS A 370 -4.73 -2.14 -27.09
C LYS A 370 -4.07 -1.73 -28.41
N GLN A 371 -4.27 -0.49 -28.85
CA GLN A 371 -3.55 0.03 -30.02
C GLN A 371 -2.05 0.09 -29.74
N LEU A 372 -1.63 0.55 -28.57
CA LEU A 372 -0.21 0.55 -28.17
C LEU A 372 0.41 -0.85 -28.18
N PHE A 373 -0.32 -1.88 -27.71
CA PHE A 373 0.14 -3.27 -27.81
C PHE A 373 0.24 -3.73 -29.26
N LYS A 374 -0.77 -3.41 -30.07
CA LYS A 374 -0.81 -3.77 -31.48
C LYS A 374 0.34 -3.15 -32.29
N ASP A 375 0.74 -1.93 -31.96
CA ASP A 375 1.88 -1.25 -32.58
C ASP A 375 3.22 -1.94 -32.28
N LEU A 376 3.24 -2.86 -31.31
CA LEU A 376 4.36 -3.73 -30.95
C LEU A 376 4.13 -5.19 -31.37
N ASP A 377 3.20 -5.43 -32.30
CA ASP A 377 2.81 -6.78 -32.77
C ASP A 377 2.33 -7.71 -31.65
N VAL A 378 1.74 -7.15 -30.59
CA VAL A 378 1.15 -7.89 -29.47
C VAL A 378 -0.37 -7.70 -29.45
N HIS A 379 -1.10 -8.80 -29.34
CA HIS A 379 -2.54 -8.76 -29.13
C HIS A 379 -2.85 -8.68 -27.63
N CYS A 380 -3.85 -7.88 -27.23
CA CYS A 380 -4.27 -7.71 -25.84
C CYS A 380 -5.79 -7.86 -25.72
N VAL A 381 -6.23 -8.63 -24.71
CA VAL A 381 -7.63 -8.81 -24.30
C VAL A 381 -7.79 -8.44 -22.83
N TRP A 382 -8.73 -7.54 -22.53
CA TRP A 382 -8.99 -7.10 -21.16
C TRP A 382 -9.88 -8.08 -20.40
N LEU A 383 -9.37 -8.63 -19.29
CA LEU A 383 -10.05 -9.63 -18.47
C LEU A 383 -10.74 -9.03 -17.25
N MET A 384 -10.00 -8.23 -16.48
CA MET A 384 -10.42 -7.65 -15.19
C MET A 384 -11.15 -8.64 -14.25
N ASP A 385 -10.63 -9.86 -14.12
CA ASP A 385 -11.29 -10.97 -13.43
C ASP A 385 -11.08 -11.00 -11.89
N GLY A 386 -10.48 -9.95 -11.32
CA GLY A 386 -10.10 -9.86 -9.91
C GLY A 386 -8.70 -10.40 -9.59
N THR A 387 -8.04 -11.05 -10.56
CA THR A 387 -6.66 -11.57 -10.44
C THR A 387 -5.78 -11.03 -11.56
N HIS A 388 -6.26 -11.06 -12.80
CA HIS A 388 -5.60 -10.64 -14.02
C HIS A 388 -6.31 -9.44 -14.63
N SER A 389 -5.54 -8.45 -15.07
CA SER A 389 -6.08 -7.30 -15.80
C SER A 389 -6.29 -7.65 -17.26
N MET A 390 -5.32 -8.32 -17.88
CA MET A 390 -5.31 -8.62 -19.31
C MET A 390 -4.59 -9.93 -19.63
N GLN A 391 -4.90 -10.48 -20.81
CA GLN A 391 -4.12 -11.51 -21.49
C GLN A 391 -3.48 -10.90 -22.74
N ILE A 392 -2.18 -11.13 -22.92
CA ILE A 392 -1.42 -10.74 -24.10
C ILE A 392 -0.91 -11.98 -24.84
N CYS A 393 -0.86 -11.94 -26.17
CA CYS A 393 -0.38 -13.02 -27.02
C CYS A 393 0.16 -12.51 -28.36
N LEU A 394 0.81 -13.39 -29.13
CA LEU A 394 1.39 -13.05 -30.43
C LEU A 394 0.38 -13.17 -31.58
N ASP A 395 -0.56 -14.12 -31.50
CA ASP A 395 -1.58 -14.32 -32.54
C ASP A 395 -2.98 -13.98 -32.00
N PRO A 396 -3.70 -13.01 -32.60
CA PRO A 396 -5.09 -12.73 -32.24
C PRO A 396 -6.06 -13.88 -32.60
N ASN A 397 -5.68 -14.79 -33.50
CA ASN A 397 -6.49 -15.95 -33.89
C ASN A 397 -6.18 -17.20 -33.05
N ASP A 398 -5.01 -17.23 -32.40
CA ASP A 398 -4.63 -18.24 -31.42
C ASP A 398 -4.20 -17.57 -30.10
N LEU A 399 -5.19 -17.34 -29.23
CA LEU A 399 -4.99 -16.70 -27.93
C LEU A 399 -4.10 -17.49 -26.97
N MET A 400 -3.69 -18.72 -27.32
CA MET A 400 -2.76 -19.53 -26.56
C MET A 400 -1.31 -19.41 -27.06
N GLN A 401 -1.10 -18.92 -28.28
CA GLN A 401 0.23 -18.77 -28.86
C GLN A 401 1.00 -17.65 -28.16
N GLY A 402 1.92 -18.04 -27.27
CA GLY A 402 2.66 -17.11 -26.42
C GLY A 402 1.75 -16.40 -25.42
N ALA A 403 0.75 -17.06 -24.86
CA ALA A 403 -0.16 -16.39 -23.93
C ALA A 403 0.51 -16.04 -22.59
N TYR A 404 0.39 -14.77 -22.19
CA TYR A 404 0.76 -14.30 -20.86
C TYR A 404 -0.40 -13.53 -20.24
N ARG A 405 -0.65 -13.78 -18.95
CA ARG A 405 -1.59 -12.96 -18.18
C ARG A 405 -0.86 -12.00 -17.28
N VAL A 406 -1.29 -10.75 -17.32
CA VAL A 406 -0.75 -9.68 -16.49
C VAL A 406 -1.65 -9.54 -15.25
N SER A 407 -1.05 -9.58 -14.06
CA SER A 407 -1.81 -9.45 -12.81
C SER A 407 -2.43 -8.05 -12.68
N GLN A 408 -3.63 -7.95 -12.09
CA GLN A 408 -4.24 -6.65 -11.79
C GLN A 408 -3.35 -5.78 -10.90
N CYS A 409 -2.70 -6.36 -9.89
CA CYS A 409 -1.79 -5.61 -9.02
C CYS A 409 -0.62 -4.95 -9.79
N LEU A 410 -0.21 -5.54 -10.92
CA LEU A 410 0.86 -4.98 -11.75
C LEU A 410 0.33 -3.84 -12.62
N PHE A 411 -0.87 -3.99 -13.19
CA PHE A 411 -1.53 -2.92 -13.97
C PHE A 411 -1.97 -1.73 -13.10
N ASP A 412 -2.40 -1.99 -11.87
CA ASP A 412 -2.77 -0.97 -10.87
C ASP A 412 -1.68 0.08 -10.63
N ARG A 413 -0.42 -0.22 -10.96
CA ARG A 413 0.71 0.70 -10.85
C ARG A 413 0.59 1.89 -11.80
N VAL A 414 -0.08 1.73 -12.94
CA VAL A 414 -0.42 2.85 -13.84
C VAL A 414 -1.24 3.89 -13.07
N SER A 415 -2.22 3.45 -12.28
CA SER A 415 -3.04 4.34 -11.46
C SER A 415 -2.36 4.80 -10.17
N LYS A 416 -1.78 3.87 -9.39
CA LYS A 416 -1.27 4.16 -8.03
C LYS A 416 0.12 4.79 -8.04
N GLU A 417 0.98 4.39 -8.95
CA GLU A 417 2.37 4.88 -9.03
C GLU A 417 2.55 5.96 -10.10
N PHE A 418 1.46 6.27 -10.81
CA PHE A 418 1.41 7.18 -11.96
C PHE A 418 2.42 6.77 -13.04
N GLN A 419 2.59 5.47 -13.22
CA GLN A 419 3.46 4.89 -14.22
C GLN A 419 2.92 5.20 -15.62
N SER A 420 3.83 5.44 -16.57
CA SER A 420 3.46 5.64 -17.97
C SER A 420 2.83 4.37 -18.52
N LEU A 421 1.65 4.53 -19.12
CA LEU A 421 0.92 3.55 -19.89
C LEU A 421 1.73 3.09 -21.10
N SER A 422 2.36 4.00 -21.84
CA SER A 422 3.19 3.64 -23.00
C SER A 422 4.40 2.82 -22.59
N TRP A 423 5.05 3.20 -21.48
CA TRP A 423 6.15 2.43 -20.90
C TRP A 423 5.67 1.05 -20.43
N PHE A 424 4.56 1.00 -19.71
CA PHE A 424 4.00 -0.25 -19.21
C PHE A 424 3.75 -1.24 -20.35
N VAL A 425 3.13 -0.78 -21.44
CA VAL A 425 2.87 -1.60 -22.62
C VAL A 425 4.17 -2.14 -23.21
N ARG A 426 5.16 -1.28 -23.47
CA ARG A 426 6.46 -1.70 -24.02
C ARG A 426 7.15 -2.73 -23.12
N GLU A 427 7.20 -2.45 -21.83
CA GLU A 427 7.83 -3.32 -20.83
C GLU A 427 7.08 -4.65 -20.66
N ARG A 428 5.76 -4.70 -20.90
CA ARG A 428 5.03 -5.98 -20.91
C ARG A 428 5.20 -6.75 -22.20
N SER A 429 5.35 -6.06 -23.34
CA SER A 429 5.61 -6.69 -24.64
C SER A 429 7.02 -7.28 -24.75
N SER A 430 8.00 -6.76 -23.99
CA SER A 430 9.38 -7.25 -24.03
C SER A 430 9.52 -8.74 -23.68
N ILE A 431 8.56 -9.33 -22.96
CA ILE A 431 8.54 -10.78 -22.65
C ILE A 431 8.58 -11.69 -23.89
N PHE A 432 8.21 -11.15 -25.05
CA PHE A 432 8.24 -11.87 -26.34
C PHE A 432 9.58 -11.78 -27.06
N GLU A 433 10.43 -10.82 -26.70
CA GLU A 433 11.77 -10.66 -27.25
C GLU A 433 12.67 -11.82 -26.81
N GLU A 434 13.54 -12.31 -27.70
CA GLU A 434 14.39 -13.47 -27.39
C GLU A 434 15.33 -13.23 -26.21
N ASP A 435 15.92 -12.04 -26.12
CA ASP A 435 16.87 -11.66 -25.06
C ASP A 435 16.21 -11.49 -23.68
N SER A 436 14.88 -11.36 -23.66
CA SER A 436 14.08 -11.14 -22.45
C SER A 436 13.44 -12.42 -21.91
N LYS A 437 13.55 -13.54 -22.63
CA LYS A 437 12.98 -14.82 -22.20
C LYS A 437 13.78 -15.38 -21.03
N PRO A 438 13.10 -15.79 -19.93
CA PRO A 438 13.80 -16.41 -18.81
C PRO A 438 14.49 -17.70 -19.26
N VAL A 439 15.75 -17.86 -18.87
CA VAL A 439 16.53 -19.08 -19.15
C VAL A 439 16.00 -20.20 -18.26
N PHE A 440 15.34 -21.19 -18.86
CA PHE A 440 14.88 -22.36 -18.14
C PHE A 440 16.03 -23.37 -18.00
N THR A 441 16.54 -23.53 -16.78
CA THR A 441 17.62 -24.47 -16.47
C THR A 441 17.19 -25.93 -16.63
N GLU A 442 16.01 -26.31 -16.10
CA GLU A 442 15.37 -27.62 -16.30
C GLU A 442 13.84 -27.47 -16.24
N ILE A 443 13.11 -28.07 -17.19
CA ILE A 443 11.64 -28.12 -17.20
C ILE A 443 11.20 -29.49 -16.67
N THR A 444 10.39 -29.51 -15.62
CA THR A 444 9.83 -30.76 -15.08
C THR A 444 8.53 -31.13 -15.80
N PRO A 445 8.12 -32.42 -15.84
CA PRO A 445 6.84 -32.81 -16.47
C PRO A 445 5.61 -32.09 -15.90
N GLU A 446 5.66 -31.71 -14.62
CA GLU A 446 4.59 -30.96 -13.93
C GLU A 446 4.49 -29.50 -14.41
N GLU A 447 5.57 -28.95 -15.00
CA GLU A 447 5.62 -27.60 -15.56
C GLU A 447 5.12 -27.56 -17.02
N ILE A 448 4.94 -28.72 -17.67
CA ILE A 448 4.47 -28.81 -19.05
C ILE A 448 2.94 -28.81 -19.09
N MET A 449 2.38 -27.70 -19.55
CA MET A 449 0.96 -27.55 -19.76
C MET A 449 0.53 -28.25 -21.05
N THR A 450 -0.06 -29.45 -20.91
CA THR A 450 -0.54 -30.26 -22.05
C THR A 450 -1.97 -29.94 -22.48
N LYS A 451 -2.69 -29.12 -21.69
CA LYS A 451 -4.02 -28.59 -21.99
C LYS A 451 -4.05 -27.11 -21.64
N PRO A 452 -4.84 -26.29 -22.38
CA PRO A 452 -5.08 -24.91 -21.98
C PRO A 452 -5.64 -24.85 -20.56
N MET A 453 -5.22 -23.86 -19.79
CA MET A 453 -5.81 -23.59 -18.48
C MET A 453 -7.27 -23.15 -18.63
N ASP A 454 -8.09 -23.52 -17.66
CA ASP A 454 -9.50 -23.12 -17.63
C ASP A 454 -9.63 -21.59 -17.72
N GLY A 455 -10.48 -21.15 -18.65
CA GLY A 455 -10.76 -19.72 -18.89
C GLY A 455 -9.70 -18.97 -19.68
N TRP A 456 -8.67 -19.62 -20.23
CA TRP A 456 -7.66 -18.99 -21.10
C TRP A 456 -8.04 -18.96 -22.59
N THR A 457 -8.92 -19.86 -23.00
CA THR A 457 -9.44 -19.93 -24.36
C THR A 457 -10.72 -19.11 -24.50
N GLY A 458 -10.92 -18.46 -25.65
CA GLY A 458 -12.14 -17.71 -25.95
C GLY A 458 -12.39 -16.51 -25.01
N VAL A 459 -11.33 -15.86 -24.53
CA VAL A 459 -11.45 -14.63 -23.73
C VAL A 459 -11.89 -13.46 -24.61
N GLU A 460 -12.67 -12.56 -24.02
CA GLU A 460 -13.21 -11.37 -24.67
C GLU A 460 -13.05 -10.18 -23.73
N ASP A 461 -12.96 -8.97 -24.29
CA ASP A 461 -12.87 -7.73 -23.52
C ASP A 461 -14.06 -7.62 -22.55
N PHE A 462 -13.79 -7.41 -21.26
CA PHE A 462 -14.85 -7.38 -20.24
C PHE A 462 -15.91 -6.29 -20.50
N TYR A 463 -15.52 -5.15 -21.07
CA TYR A 463 -16.44 -4.04 -21.35
C TYR A 463 -17.35 -4.31 -22.56
N LYS A 464 -17.02 -5.26 -23.45
CA LYS A 464 -17.92 -5.68 -24.53
C LYS A 464 -19.08 -6.55 -24.02
N ARG A 465 -18.94 -7.17 -22.85
CA ARG A 465 -20.01 -7.95 -22.20
C ARG A 465 -21.09 -7.06 -21.55
N GLN A 466 -20.83 -5.76 -21.42
CA GLN A 466 -21.73 -4.80 -20.78
C GLN A 466 -22.67 -4.11 -21.78
N GLU A 467 -22.48 -4.29 -23.09
CA GLU A 467 -23.49 -3.89 -24.06
C GLU A 467 -24.70 -4.84 -23.95
N PRO A 468 -25.94 -4.32 -23.76
CA PRO A 468 -27.10 -5.17 -23.85
C PRO A 468 -27.10 -5.82 -25.23
N LYS A 469 -27.15 -7.16 -25.28
CA LYS A 469 -27.37 -7.87 -26.54
C LYS A 469 -28.65 -7.28 -27.17
N ALA A 470 -28.48 -6.66 -28.33
CA ALA A 470 -29.55 -6.02 -29.10
C ALA A 470 -30.68 -7.01 -29.45
#